data_AF-A0A3N1RWJ9-F1
#
_entry.id   AF-A0A3N1RWJ9-F1
#
_cell.length_a   1.000
_cell.length_b   1.000
_cell.length_c   1.000
_cell.angle_alpha   90.00
_cell.angle_beta   90.00
_cell.angle_gamma   90.00
#
_symmetry.space_group_name_H-M   'P 1'
#
loop_
_entity.id
_entity.type
_entity.pdbx_description
1 polymer ?
#
loop_
_entity_poly.entity_id
_entity_poly.type
_entity_poly.pdbx_seq_one_letter_code
_entity_poly.pdbx_strand_id
1 'polypeptide(L)'
;MRNTLKKIAITTGVASAAVVLGATQAMAFPATTWTVAPNPAPFTAVSTNTVLSVSGIPLTCPTAGAAGSAFSATGNPATVGNITSATFGTTSSPCTSALGPVTPVATTSPAWQLVAQDYTSGVTTGYIKNIQAKLTVLTCSFKVTGEVNAKYTNSTKKLSVSNSSAHQLTVSGATAACAGIVANGDHPTFTGDYSVTGITSIIGT
;
A
#
# COMPACT_ATOMS: atom_id res chain seq x y z
N MET A 1 -41.87 5.45 79.47
CA MET A 1 -41.09 6.60 79.95
C MET A 1 -39.60 6.28 79.86
N ARG A 2 -38.87 6.93 78.94
CA ARG A 2 -37.48 7.38 79.12
C ARG A 2 -37.07 8.21 77.88
N ASN A 3 -36.76 9.48 78.14
CA ASN A 3 -36.31 10.52 77.21
C ASN A 3 -34.95 10.21 76.56
N THR A 4 -34.64 10.90 75.44
CA THR A 4 -33.54 11.91 75.25
C THR A 4 -33.23 12.02 73.74
N LEU A 5 -33.67 13.05 73.00
CA LEU A 5 -33.02 14.35 72.71
C LEU A 5 -31.61 14.31 72.06
N LYS A 6 -31.57 14.82 70.82
CA LYS A 6 -30.48 15.57 70.13
C LYS A 6 -29.28 14.78 69.56
N LYS A 7 -29.02 14.92 68.26
CA LYS A 7 -28.11 15.94 67.68
C LYS A 7 -27.90 15.69 66.17
N ILE A 8 -28.15 16.74 65.39
CA ILE A 8 -27.66 16.92 64.02
C ILE A 8 -26.13 17.03 64.07
N ALA A 9 -25.44 16.31 63.19
CA ALA A 9 -24.05 16.59 62.84
C ALA A 9 -23.84 16.27 61.34
N ILE A 10 -23.83 17.34 60.56
CA ILE A 10 -23.37 17.38 59.17
C ILE A 10 -21.89 17.00 59.19
N THR A 11 -21.50 15.98 58.44
CA THR A 11 -20.09 15.70 58.15
C THR A 11 -19.85 15.73 56.64
N THR A 12 -18.99 16.66 56.32
CA THR A 12 -18.37 17.03 55.05
C THR A 12 -17.54 15.90 54.45
N GLY A 13 -17.73 15.66 53.16
CA GLY A 13 -16.65 15.55 52.17
C GLY A 13 -15.61 14.44 52.30
N VAL A 14 -15.73 13.43 51.42
CA VAL A 14 -14.57 12.93 50.66
C VAL A 14 -15.07 12.59 49.25
N ALA A 15 -14.88 13.50 48.30
CA ALA A 15 -14.97 13.15 46.89
C ALA A 15 -13.69 12.38 46.56
N SER A 16 -13.79 11.06 46.43
CA SER A 16 -12.75 10.25 45.81
C SER A 16 -12.64 10.69 44.35
N ALA A 17 -11.70 11.59 44.07
CA ALA A 17 -11.26 11.88 42.72
C ALA A 17 -10.69 10.57 42.14
N ALA A 18 -11.50 9.87 41.36
CA ALA A 18 -10.99 8.86 40.45
C ALA A 18 -10.05 9.59 39.48
N VAL A 19 -8.75 9.41 39.67
CA VAL A 19 -7.76 9.69 38.63
C VAL A 19 -8.07 8.70 37.51
N VAL A 20 -8.96 9.10 36.60
CA VAL A 20 -9.04 8.49 35.30
C VAL A 20 -7.71 8.84 34.66
N LEU A 21 -6.79 7.86 34.63
CA LEU A 21 -5.65 7.86 33.73
C LEU A 21 -6.24 8.06 32.33
N GLY A 22 -6.32 9.32 31.91
CA GLY A 22 -6.61 9.66 30.53
C GLY A 22 -5.55 8.93 29.71
N ALA A 23 -5.98 7.92 28.95
CA ALA A 23 -5.16 7.39 27.89
C ALA A 23 -4.82 8.58 27.01
N THR A 24 -3.60 9.11 27.15
CA THR A 24 -3.05 10.05 26.18
C THR A 24 -3.08 9.28 24.88
N GLN A 25 -4.05 9.59 24.02
CA GLN A 25 -3.97 9.21 22.63
C GLN A 25 -2.65 9.82 22.17
N ALA A 26 -1.63 8.97 22.00
CA ALA A 26 -0.37 9.39 21.43
C ALA A 26 -0.74 9.94 20.05
N MET A 27 -0.76 11.27 19.94
CA MET A 27 -0.95 11.95 18.68
C MET A 27 0.28 11.54 17.86
N ALA A 28 0.10 10.57 16.97
CA ALA A 28 1.15 10.18 16.04
C ALA A 28 1.40 11.41 15.17
N PHE A 29 2.53 12.08 15.41
CA PHE A 29 2.96 13.12 14.50
C PHE A 29 3.26 12.47 13.14
N PRO A 30 2.87 13.10 12.03
CA PRO A 30 3.24 12.62 10.71
C PRO A 30 4.77 12.45 10.65
N ALA A 31 5.25 11.27 10.24
CA ALA A 31 6.67 11.03 10.05
C ALA A 31 7.22 12.02 9.01
N THR A 32 8.29 12.74 9.36
CA THR A 32 8.93 13.75 8.50
C THR A 32 10.31 13.32 8.02
N THR A 33 10.85 12.27 8.63
CA THR A 33 12.15 11.69 8.32
C THR A 33 11.99 10.19 8.10
N TRP A 34 12.60 9.67 7.04
CA TRP A 34 12.47 8.28 6.64
C TRP A 34 13.84 7.64 6.55
N THR A 35 14.07 6.64 7.39
CA THR A 35 15.32 5.88 7.43
C THR A 35 15.10 4.50 6.81
N VAL A 36 15.82 4.22 5.74
CA VAL A 36 15.92 2.88 5.15
C VAL A 36 17.18 2.20 5.68
N ALA A 37 17.11 0.91 5.99
CA ALA A 37 18.29 0.13 6.31
C ALA A 37 18.35 -1.12 5.41
N PRO A 38 19.52 -1.46 4.83
CA PRO A 38 20.69 -0.58 4.66
C PRO A 38 20.37 0.67 3.80
N ASN A 39 21.26 1.67 3.77
CA ASN A 39 21.06 2.91 3.00
C ASN A 39 22.32 3.32 2.20
N PRO A 40 22.23 3.44 0.86
CA PRO A 40 21.16 2.94 0.00
C PRO A 40 21.14 1.39 -0.03
N ALA A 41 19.99 0.80 -0.36
CA ALA A 41 19.82 -0.65 -0.47
C ALA A 41 19.23 -1.03 -1.83
N PRO A 42 19.91 -1.89 -2.63
CA PRO A 42 19.23 -2.58 -3.71
C PRO A 42 18.18 -3.53 -3.12
N PHE A 43 17.04 -3.68 -3.80
CA PHE A 43 16.02 -4.63 -3.39
C PHE A 43 15.44 -5.39 -4.57
N THR A 44 14.93 -6.58 -4.26
CA THR A 44 14.05 -7.35 -5.14
C THR A 44 12.79 -7.71 -4.39
N ALA A 45 11.69 -7.82 -5.11
CA ALA A 45 10.37 -8.11 -4.58
C ALA A 45 9.71 -9.16 -5.46
N VAL A 46 9.21 -10.23 -4.87
CA VAL A 46 8.58 -11.35 -5.61
C VAL A 46 7.21 -11.64 -5.03
N SER A 47 6.22 -11.76 -5.89
CA SER A 47 4.88 -12.21 -5.57
C SER A 47 4.53 -13.47 -6.36
N THR A 48 3.79 -14.37 -5.72
CA THR A 48 3.29 -15.63 -6.31
C THR A 48 1.80 -15.54 -6.68
N ASN A 49 1.16 -14.42 -6.41
CA ASN A 49 -0.22 -14.18 -6.80
C ASN A 49 -0.49 -12.68 -6.80
N THR A 50 -0.72 -12.13 -7.99
CA THR A 50 -1.18 -10.76 -8.14
C THR A 50 -2.42 -10.73 -9.01
N VAL A 51 -3.38 -9.88 -8.68
CA VAL A 51 -4.64 -9.77 -9.41
C VAL A 51 -4.85 -8.31 -9.81
N LEU A 52 -5.02 -8.08 -11.11
CA LEU A 52 -5.58 -6.85 -11.63
C LEU A 52 -7.04 -7.11 -12.02
N SER A 53 -7.99 -6.43 -11.40
CA SER A 53 -9.40 -6.53 -11.77
C SER A 53 -9.80 -5.30 -12.58
N VAL A 54 -10.29 -5.52 -13.80
CA VAL A 54 -10.80 -4.47 -14.67
C VAL A 54 -12.27 -4.76 -14.92
N SER A 55 -13.17 -3.85 -14.51
CA SER A 55 -14.62 -3.99 -14.72
C SER A 55 -15.19 -5.34 -14.25
N GLY A 56 -14.65 -5.87 -13.15
CA GLY A 56 -15.06 -7.15 -12.55
C GLY A 56 -14.39 -8.39 -13.15
N ILE A 57 -13.55 -8.24 -14.18
CA ILE A 57 -12.81 -9.34 -14.80
C ILE A 57 -11.42 -9.46 -14.16
N PRO A 58 -11.13 -10.56 -13.44
CA PRO A 58 -9.82 -10.74 -12.83
C PRO A 58 -8.77 -11.18 -13.85
N LEU A 59 -7.65 -10.47 -13.88
CA LEU A 59 -6.41 -10.80 -14.58
C LEU A 59 -5.41 -11.26 -13.52
N THR A 60 -5.15 -12.55 -13.45
CA THR A 60 -4.28 -13.15 -12.43
C THR A 60 -2.92 -13.44 -13.02
N CYS A 61 -1.87 -13.02 -12.33
CA CYS A 61 -0.49 -13.41 -12.63
C CYS A 61 0.02 -14.33 -11.52
N PRO A 62 0.47 -15.56 -11.85
CA PRO A 62 0.99 -16.51 -10.87
C PRO A 62 2.41 -16.13 -10.38
N THR A 63 3.08 -15.22 -11.09
CA THR A 63 4.37 -14.67 -10.68
C THR A 63 4.39 -13.18 -11.01
N ALA A 64 4.98 -12.38 -10.13
CA ALA A 64 5.33 -11.01 -10.40
C ALA A 64 6.63 -10.68 -9.69
N GLY A 65 7.51 -9.94 -10.36
CA GLY A 65 8.81 -9.55 -9.83
C GLY A 65 9.02 -8.04 -10.01
N ALA A 66 9.61 -7.39 -9.02
CA ALA A 66 10.06 -6.01 -9.12
C ALA A 66 11.45 -5.88 -8.53
N ALA A 67 12.27 -4.98 -9.07
CA ALA A 67 13.57 -4.67 -8.50
C ALA A 67 13.89 -3.18 -8.62
N GLY A 68 14.74 -2.70 -7.72
CA GLY A 68 15.03 -1.29 -7.58
C GLY A 68 16.03 -0.98 -6.47
N SER A 69 16.03 0.28 -6.04
CA SER A 69 16.86 0.77 -4.93
C SER A 69 16.03 1.59 -3.97
N ALA A 70 16.20 1.37 -2.67
CA ALA A 70 15.62 2.16 -1.60
C ALA A 70 16.68 3.03 -0.91
N PHE A 71 16.25 4.17 -0.38
CA PHE A 71 17.12 5.16 0.22
C PHE A 71 16.35 6.01 1.25
N SER A 72 17.08 6.52 2.24
CA SER A 72 16.54 7.44 3.25
C SER A 72 16.17 8.78 2.63
N ALA A 73 15.12 9.41 3.15
CA ALA A 73 14.59 10.67 2.65
C ALA A 73 13.94 11.51 3.76
N THR A 74 13.64 12.76 3.45
CA THR A 74 12.92 13.69 4.34
C THR A 74 11.68 14.23 3.64
N GLY A 75 10.65 14.55 4.42
CA GLY A 75 9.36 15.07 3.96
C GLY A 75 8.18 14.16 4.33
N ASN A 76 6.97 14.69 4.15
CA ASN A 76 5.74 13.90 4.20
C ASN A 76 4.74 14.39 3.14
N PRO A 77 4.43 13.60 2.11
CA PRO A 77 5.03 12.30 1.78
C PRO A 77 6.47 12.41 1.26
N ALA A 78 7.27 11.35 1.37
CA ALA A 78 8.66 11.31 0.86
C ALA A 78 8.91 10.09 -0.04
N THR A 79 9.71 10.27 -1.09
CA THR A 79 10.14 9.14 -1.95
C THR A 79 11.30 8.41 -1.29
N VAL A 80 11.12 7.13 -0.96
CA VAL A 80 12.08 6.29 -0.24
C VAL A 80 12.64 5.16 -1.11
N GLY A 81 12.30 5.13 -2.40
CA GLY A 81 12.86 4.18 -3.34
C GLY A 81 12.36 4.35 -4.77
N ASN A 82 13.10 3.74 -5.70
CA ASN A 82 12.81 3.70 -7.11
C ASN A 82 12.74 2.23 -7.56
N ILE A 83 11.66 1.86 -8.26
CA ILE A 83 11.50 0.58 -8.95
C ILE A 83 11.92 0.81 -10.40
N THR A 84 13.00 0.17 -10.80
CA THR A 84 13.59 0.30 -12.14
C THR A 84 13.22 -0.87 -13.05
N SER A 85 12.66 -1.95 -12.49
CA SER A 85 12.13 -3.08 -13.26
C SER A 85 10.91 -3.67 -12.59
N ALA A 86 9.93 -4.05 -13.41
CA ALA A 86 8.74 -4.79 -13.00
C ALA A 86 8.40 -5.82 -14.08
N THR A 87 8.02 -7.01 -13.65
CA THR A 87 7.72 -8.16 -14.51
C THR A 87 6.50 -8.87 -13.96
N PHE A 88 5.64 -9.35 -14.85
CA PHE A 88 4.37 -9.99 -14.50
C PHE A 88 4.18 -11.21 -15.39
N GLY A 89 4.05 -12.38 -14.78
CA GLY A 89 4.05 -13.66 -15.47
C GLY A 89 5.41 -14.01 -16.07
N THR A 90 5.49 -15.23 -16.58
CA THR A 90 6.61 -15.73 -17.39
C THR A 90 6.06 -16.49 -18.59
N THR A 91 6.91 -16.85 -19.55
CA THR A 91 6.50 -17.73 -20.66
C THR A 91 6.02 -19.10 -20.19
N SER A 92 6.56 -19.62 -19.08
CA SER A 92 6.14 -20.88 -18.46
C SER A 92 4.94 -20.74 -17.52
N SER A 93 4.62 -19.53 -17.07
CA SER A 93 3.51 -19.24 -16.17
C SER A 93 2.92 -17.87 -16.53
N PRO A 94 2.21 -17.78 -17.67
CA PRO A 94 1.68 -16.52 -18.17
C PRO A 94 0.58 -16.00 -17.26
N CYS A 95 0.34 -14.69 -17.31
CA CYS A 95 -0.85 -14.13 -16.71
C CYS A 95 -2.09 -14.59 -17.50
N THR A 96 -3.21 -14.79 -16.80
CA THR A 96 -4.44 -15.33 -17.38
C THR A 96 -5.64 -14.52 -16.93
N SER A 97 -6.65 -14.46 -17.79
CA SER A 97 -7.99 -13.97 -17.45
C SER A 97 -9.05 -14.95 -17.95
N ALA A 98 -10.31 -14.70 -17.59
CA ALA A 98 -11.45 -15.39 -18.18
C ALA A 98 -11.51 -15.28 -19.72
N LEU A 99 -10.81 -14.31 -20.32
CA LEU A 99 -10.77 -14.08 -21.77
C LEU A 99 -9.55 -14.73 -22.46
N GLY A 100 -8.63 -15.33 -21.70
CA GLY A 100 -7.44 -15.99 -22.23
C GLY A 100 -6.12 -15.46 -21.65
N PRO A 101 -4.98 -15.79 -22.29
CA PRO A 101 -3.66 -15.37 -21.84
C PRO A 101 -3.48 -13.85 -21.99
N VAL A 102 -2.74 -13.28 -21.05
CA VAL A 102 -2.54 -11.84 -20.88
C VAL A 102 -1.05 -11.57 -20.94
N THR A 103 -0.66 -10.60 -21.74
CA THR A 103 0.74 -10.16 -21.85
C THR A 103 0.87 -8.75 -21.27
N PRO A 104 1.22 -8.64 -19.98
CA PRO A 104 1.57 -7.37 -19.36
C PRO A 104 3.01 -6.98 -19.70
N VAL A 105 3.21 -5.72 -20.05
CA VAL A 105 4.52 -5.10 -20.26
C VAL A 105 4.59 -3.86 -19.39
N ALA A 106 5.42 -3.90 -18.35
CA ALA A 106 5.64 -2.76 -17.47
C ALA A 106 6.68 -1.81 -18.08
N THR A 107 6.40 -0.50 -18.01
CA THR A 107 7.32 0.57 -18.39
C THR A 107 7.78 1.28 -17.13
N THR A 108 9.04 1.06 -16.74
CA THR A 108 9.68 1.65 -15.55
C THR A 108 10.65 2.78 -15.91
N SER A 109 10.44 3.45 -17.04
CA SER A 109 11.19 4.64 -17.46
C SER A 109 10.22 5.78 -17.77
N PRO A 110 10.10 6.80 -16.89
CA PRO A 110 10.84 6.98 -15.63
C PRO A 110 10.48 5.93 -14.57
N ALA A 111 11.37 5.74 -13.59
CA ALA A 111 11.20 4.75 -12.52
C ALA A 111 9.89 4.95 -11.76
N TRP A 112 9.24 3.85 -11.37
CA TRP A 112 8.12 3.94 -10.42
C TRP A 112 8.69 4.27 -9.05
N GLN A 113 7.97 5.10 -8.29
CA GLN A 113 8.51 5.64 -7.04
C GLN A 113 7.76 5.06 -5.84
N LEU A 114 8.51 4.54 -4.88
CA LEU A 114 8.00 4.14 -3.57
C LEU A 114 7.91 5.39 -2.69
N VAL A 115 6.69 5.76 -2.34
CA VAL A 115 6.42 6.95 -1.53
C VAL A 115 5.90 6.51 -0.16
N ALA A 116 6.55 6.96 0.90
CA ALA A 116 6.17 6.72 2.27
C ALA A 116 5.43 7.93 2.85
N GLN A 117 4.40 7.67 3.67
CA GLN A 117 3.50 8.71 4.19
C GLN A 117 3.21 8.55 5.68
N ASP A 118 2.99 7.33 6.17
CA ASP A 118 2.74 7.07 7.59
C ASP A 118 3.59 5.88 8.07
N TYR A 119 3.94 5.91 9.36
CA TYR A 119 4.67 4.85 10.03
C TYR A 119 4.06 4.59 11.41
N THR A 120 3.54 3.38 11.60
CA THR A 120 2.96 2.96 12.87
C THR A 120 3.37 1.53 13.17
N SER A 121 3.92 1.28 14.37
CA SER A 121 4.21 -0.07 14.89
C SER A 121 5.02 -0.97 13.93
N GLY A 122 6.05 -0.43 13.27
CA GLY A 122 6.89 -1.21 12.35
C GLY A 122 6.29 -1.42 10.95
N VAL A 123 5.19 -0.73 10.65
CA VAL A 123 4.52 -0.72 9.36
C VAL A 123 4.65 0.66 8.73
N THR A 124 5.17 0.70 7.52
CA THR A 124 5.13 1.90 6.67
C THR A 124 3.96 1.80 5.71
N THR A 125 3.12 2.82 5.63
CA THR A 125 2.10 2.96 4.59
C THR A 125 2.42 4.13 3.68
N GLY A 126 1.94 4.02 2.45
CA GLY A 126 2.12 5.03 1.42
C GLY A 126 1.63 4.48 0.09
N TYR A 127 2.33 4.79 -1.00
CA TYR A 127 1.87 4.45 -2.34
C TYR A 127 3.03 4.29 -3.32
N ILE A 128 2.74 3.63 -4.44
CA ILE A 128 3.65 3.54 -5.58
C ILE A 128 3.08 4.44 -6.66
N LYS A 129 3.88 5.40 -7.14
CA LYS A 129 3.47 6.32 -8.22
C LYS A 129 4.28 6.14 -9.50
N ASN A 130 3.82 6.80 -10.56
CA ASN A 130 4.32 6.67 -11.93
C ASN A 130 4.16 5.26 -12.50
N ILE A 131 3.19 4.48 -12.01
CA ILE A 131 2.92 3.16 -12.57
C ILE A 131 2.50 3.34 -14.02
N GLN A 132 3.10 2.54 -14.90
CA GLN A 132 2.74 2.47 -16.30
C GLN A 132 2.95 1.05 -16.80
N ALA A 133 1.87 0.40 -17.21
CA ALA A 133 1.93 -0.90 -17.84
C ALA A 133 1.01 -0.93 -19.07
N LYS A 134 1.40 -1.69 -20.09
CA LYS A 134 0.55 -2.04 -21.23
C LYS A 134 0.08 -3.48 -21.03
N LEU A 135 -1.22 -3.71 -21.12
CA LEU A 135 -1.79 -5.05 -21.11
C LEU A 135 -2.31 -5.38 -22.50
N THR A 136 -2.12 -6.62 -22.90
CA THR A 136 -2.68 -7.16 -24.15
C THR A 136 -3.32 -8.51 -23.87
N VAL A 137 -4.59 -8.62 -24.23
CA VAL A 137 -5.41 -9.84 -24.12
C VAL A 137 -6.01 -10.09 -25.49
N LEU A 138 -5.56 -11.15 -26.17
CA LEU A 138 -5.91 -11.39 -27.57
C LEU A 138 -5.61 -10.15 -28.43
N THR A 139 -6.63 -9.55 -29.05
CA THR A 139 -6.55 -8.33 -29.86
C THR A 139 -6.83 -7.05 -29.08
N CYS A 140 -7.32 -7.15 -27.84
CA CYS A 140 -7.54 -6.00 -26.97
C CYS A 140 -6.22 -5.57 -26.31
N SER A 141 -5.83 -4.32 -26.54
CA SER A 141 -4.69 -3.70 -25.87
C SER A 141 -5.13 -2.41 -25.19
N PHE A 142 -4.61 -2.17 -23.98
CA PHE A 142 -4.82 -0.94 -23.23
C PHE A 142 -3.62 -0.65 -22.32
N LYS A 143 -3.50 0.59 -21.87
CA LYS A 143 -2.50 1.02 -20.90
C LYS A 143 -3.16 1.25 -19.55
N VAL A 144 -2.45 0.93 -18.49
CA VAL A 144 -2.84 1.20 -17.10
C VAL A 144 -1.77 2.11 -16.52
N THR A 145 -2.19 3.29 -16.07
CA THR A 145 -1.30 4.30 -15.50
C THR A 145 -1.87 4.83 -14.19
N GLY A 146 -1.01 5.23 -13.26
CA GLY A 146 -1.45 5.93 -12.06
C GLY A 146 -0.66 5.53 -10.82
N GLU A 147 -1.40 5.31 -9.74
CA GLU A 147 -0.84 5.04 -8.42
C GLU A 147 -1.58 3.88 -7.74
N VAL A 148 -0.92 3.20 -6.81
CA VAL A 148 -1.52 2.16 -5.97
C VAL A 148 -1.08 2.34 -4.53
N ASN A 149 -1.96 1.97 -3.59
CA ASN A 149 -1.63 1.97 -2.18
C ASN A 149 -0.64 0.85 -1.87
N ALA A 150 0.30 1.13 -0.96
CA ALA A 150 1.35 0.21 -0.56
C ALA A 150 1.53 0.21 0.96
N LYS A 151 1.76 -0.98 1.51
CA LYS A 151 2.03 -1.21 2.93
C LYS A 151 3.24 -2.13 3.07
N TYR A 152 4.32 -1.62 3.65
CA TYR A 152 5.51 -2.40 3.97
C TYR A 152 5.55 -2.75 5.46
N THR A 153 5.73 -4.03 5.78
CA THR A 153 5.82 -4.51 7.17
C THR A 153 7.24 -4.98 7.46
N ASN A 154 7.95 -4.27 8.37
CA ASN A 154 9.35 -4.55 8.67
C ASN A 154 9.58 -5.96 9.22
N SER A 155 8.67 -6.49 10.05
CA SER A 155 8.83 -7.81 10.68
C SER A 155 8.74 -8.95 9.69
N THR A 156 7.87 -8.84 8.68
CA THR A 156 7.62 -9.91 7.69
C THR A 156 8.34 -9.67 6.36
N LYS A 157 8.93 -8.49 6.16
CA LYS A 157 9.52 -8.05 4.88
C LYS A 157 8.54 -8.14 3.71
N LYS A 158 7.25 -7.92 3.98
CA LYS A 158 6.21 -7.96 2.96
C LYS A 158 5.79 -6.56 2.55
N LEU A 159 5.71 -6.34 1.25
CA LEU A 159 5.07 -5.19 0.61
C LEU A 159 3.72 -5.63 0.07
N SER A 160 2.65 -5.25 0.74
CA SER A 160 1.27 -5.46 0.30
C SER A 160 0.84 -4.28 -0.55
N VAL A 161 0.41 -4.56 -1.77
CA VAL A 161 -0.15 -3.58 -2.70
C VAL A 161 -1.66 -3.78 -2.76
N SER A 162 -2.40 -2.68 -2.68
CA SER A 162 -3.86 -2.68 -2.71
C SER A 162 -4.40 -1.45 -3.43
N ASN A 163 -5.71 -1.44 -3.69
CA ASN A 163 -6.41 -0.26 -4.17
C ASN A 163 -6.71 0.72 -3.02
N SER A 164 -6.87 2.00 -3.36
CA SER A 164 -7.37 3.05 -2.50
C SER A 164 -8.13 4.07 -3.35
N SER A 165 -9.10 4.79 -2.78
CA SER A 165 -9.77 5.89 -3.48
C SER A 165 -8.83 7.07 -3.74
N ALA A 166 -7.78 7.25 -2.94
CA ALA A 166 -6.78 8.30 -3.11
C ALA A 166 -5.72 7.97 -4.18
N HIS A 167 -5.40 6.69 -4.35
CA HIS A 167 -4.36 6.20 -5.26
C HIS A 167 -4.97 5.16 -6.20
N GLN A 168 -5.32 5.63 -7.40
CA GLN A 168 -6.03 4.84 -8.39
C GLN A 168 -5.19 4.64 -9.64
N LEU A 169 -5.40 3.49 -10.26
CA LEU A 169 -4.99 3.23 -11.63
C LEU A 169 -6.09 3.71 -12.58
N THR A 170 -5.70 4.06 -13.79
CA THR A 170 -6.60 4.54 -14.83
C THR A 170 -6.23 3.87 -16.15
N VAL A 171 -7.25 3.35 -16.84
CA VAL A 171 -7.08 2.82 -18.19
C VAL A 171 -7.04 3.95 -19.22
N SER A 172 -6.10 3.85 -20.15
CA SER A 172 -6.01 4.71 -21.32
C SER A 172 -5.57 3.94 -22.55
N GLY A 173 -5.82 4.50 -23.75
CA GLY A 173 -5.40 3.92 -25.01
C GLY A 173 -5.99 2.53 -25.29
N ALA A 174 -7.19 2.24 -24.76
CA ALA A 174 -7.94 1.03 -25.08
C ALA A 174 -8.26 1.00 -26.58
N THR A 175 -7.85 -0.07 -27.25
CA THR A 175 -8.16 -0.32 -28.66
C THR A 175 -9.64 -0.61 -28.87
N ALA A 176 -10.15 -0.44 -30.10
CA ALA A 176 -11.53 -0.81 -30.44
C ALA A 176 -11.88 -2.28 -30.13
N ALA A 177 -10.89 -3.18 -30.16
CA ALA A 177 -11.04 -4.59 -29.78
C ALA A 177 -11.33 -4.82 -28.28
N CYS A 178 -11.22 -3.78 -27.45
CA CYS A 178 -11.59 -3.82 -26.03
C CYS A 178 -13.05 -3.44 -25.77
N ALA A 179 -13.83 -3.13 -26.82
CA ALA A 179 -15.22 -2.69 -26.69
C ALA A 179 -16.05 -3.69 -25.87
N GLY A 180 -16.73 -3.18 -24.84
CA GLY A 180 -17.54 -3.98 -23.91
C GLY A 180 -16.76 -4.71 -22.82
N ILE A 181 -15.42 -4.62 -22.81
CA ILE A 181 -14.56 -5.27 -21.82
C ILE A 181 -13.86 -4.22 -20.94
N VAL A 182 -13.19 -3.27 -21.58
CA VAL A 182 -12.43 -2.20 -20.92
C VAL A 182 -12.64 -0.90 -21.68
N ALA A 183 -12.94 0.17 -20.95
CA ALA A 183 -13.06 1.53 -21.47
C ALA A 183 -11.93 2.44 -20.95
N ASN A 184 -11.63 3.48 -21.72
CA ASN A 184 -10.76 4.55 -21.24
C ASN A 184 -11.43 5.28 -20.08
N GLY A 185 -10.67 5.52 -19.01
CA GLY A 185 -11.20 6.08 -17.77
C GLY A 185 -11.59 5.04 -16.73
N ASP A 186 -11.61 3.75 -17.06
CA ASP A 186 -11.83 2.69 -16.07
C ASP A 186 -10.74 2.71 -15.00
N HIS A 187 -11.14 2.42 -13.75
CA HIS A 187 -10.24 2.39 -12.59
C HIS A 187 -10.02 0.97 -12.09
N PRO A 188 -9.06 0.22 -12.66
CA PRO A 188 -8.83 -1.15 -12.26
C PRO A 188 -8.22 -1.22 -10.87
N THR A 189 -8.54 -2.28 -10.15
CA THR A 189 -7.95 -2.55 -8.83
C THR A 189 -6.79 -3.51 -8.98
N PHE A 190 -5.69 -3.24 -8.29
CA PHE A 190 -4.52 -4.11 -8.27
C PHE A 190 -4.23 -4.55 -6.85
N THR A 191 -4.09 -5.85 -6.65
CA THR A 191 -3.70 -6.45 -5.37
C THR A 191 -2.53 -7.41 -5.55
N GLY A 192 -1.65 -7.46 -4.56
CA GLY A 192 -0.54 -8.39 -4.54
C GLY A 192 0.32 -8.25 -3.30
N ASP A 193 0.76 -9.38 -2.76
CA ASP A 193 1.71 -9.43 -1.66
C ASP A 193 3.09 -9.82 -2.19
N TYR A 194 4.07 -8.94 -2.00
CA TYR A 194 5.43 -9.15 -2.44
C TYR A 194 6.34 -9.42 -1.24
N SER A 195 7.11 -10.50 -1.31
CA SER A 195 8.22 -10.76 -0.40
C SER A 195 9.44 -9.95 -0.87
N VAL A 196 9.92 -9.05 -0.02
CA VAL A 196 11.01 -8.13 -0.33
C VAL A 196 12.31 -8.64 0.27
N THR A 197 13.38 -8.60 -0.51
CA THR A 197 14.74 -8.89 -0.05
C THR A 197 15.65 -7.69 -0.32
N GLY A 198 16.73 -7.54 0.45
CA GLY A 198 17.69 -6.44 0.33
C GLY A 198 17.43 -5.24 1.24
N ILE A 199 16.20 -5.04 1.72
CA ILE A 199 15.85 -4.02 2.72
C ILE A 199 15.51 -4.71 4.05
N THR A 200 16.09 -4.23 5.14
CA THR A 200 15.80 -4.69 6.50
C THR A 200 14.74 -3.85 7.19
N SER A 201 14.67 -2.54 6.96
CA SER A 201 13.61 -1.74 7.58
C SER A 201 13.40 -0.41 6.86
N ILE A 202 12.16 0.07 6.95
CA ILE A 202 11.78 1.45 6.66
C ILE A 202 11.16 2.00 7.94
N ILE A 203 11.69 3.10 8.46
CA ILE A 203 11.27 3.69 9.73
C ILE A 203 10.97 5.17 9.47
N GLY A 204 9.75 5.59 9.85
CA GLY A 204 9.36 6.99 9.85
C GLY A 204 9.47 7.59 11.25
N THR A 205 10.08 8.77 11.36
CA THR A 205 10.19 9.58 12.60
C THR A 205 9.80 11.03 12.38
#